data_AF-A0A2P2I7X0-F1
#
_entry.id   AF-A0A2P2I7X0-F1
#
_cell.length_a   1.000
_cell.length_b   1.000
_cell.length_c   1.000
_cell.angle_alpha   90.00
_cell.angle_beta   90.00
_cell.angle_gamma   90.00
#
_symmetry.space_group_name_H-M   'P 1'
#
loop_
_entity.id
_entity.type
_entity.pdbx_description
1 polymer ?
#
loop_
_entity_poly.entity_id
_entity_poly.type
_entity_poly.pdbx_seq_one_letter_code
_entity_poly.pdbx_strand_id
1 'polypeptide(L)'
;VERNGNFALSNGLVSAVISSSGQLVSLTSGADTKRDVFVTAGGKQLAGNKLLLFDDQPLYWDAWDIMDYHLETETCLNNDAVSTPVKIVENNSLRCSLSWGCKVGRTSSLQQEISLTADCPYITFHTTVDWSENHKLLKVGFD
;
A
#
# COMPACT_ATOMS: atom_id res chain seq x y z
N VAL A 1 12.67 5.10 -10.95
CA VAL A 1 13.01 4.31 -12.16
C VAL A 1 12.19 3.03 -12.15
N GLU A 2 11.61 2.65 -13.28
CA GLU A 2 10.88 1.38 -13.42
C GLU A 2 11.83 0.23 -13.82
N ARG A 3 11.71 -0.94 -13.17
CA ARG A 3 12.47 -2.16 -13.47
C ARG A 3 11.58 -3.37 -13.23
N ASN A 4 11.35 -4.19 -14.26
CA ASN A 4 10.54 -5.41 -14.20
C ASN A 4 9.13 -5.19 -13.57
N GLY A 5 8.50 -4.05 -13.86
CA GLY A 5 7.19 -3.67 -13.30
C GLY A 5 7.22 -3.09 -11.88
N ASN A 6 8.39 -3.05 -11.24
CA ASN A 6 8.57 -2.40 -9.94
C ASN A 6 9.14 -0.98 -10.12
N PHE A 7 8.78 -0.09 -9.21
CA PHE A 7 9.18 1.31 -9.23
C PHE A 7 10.10 1.61 -8.06
N ALA A 8 11.34 1.97 -8.37
CA ALA A 8 12.31 2.42 -7.38
C ALA A 8 12.24 3.95 -7.19
N LEU A 9 12.05 4.40 -5.95
CA LEU A 9 12.13 5.79 -5.52
C LEU A 9 13.30 5.95 -4.55
N SER A 10 14.04 7.05 -4.66
CA SER A 10 15.11 7.37 -3.72
C SER A 10 15.35 8.88 -3.70
N ASN A 11 15.63 9.43 -2.51
CA ASN A 11 16.01 10.83 -2.30
C ASN A 11 17.35 10.97 -1.54
N GLY A 12 18.11 9.88 -1.41
CA GLY A 12 19.34 9.83 -0.61
C GLY A 12 19.13 9.65 0.90
N LEU A 13 17.95 9.98 1.43
CA LEU A 13 17.56 9.74 2.82
C LEU A 13 16.88 8.39 3.01
N VAL A 14 16.04 8.00 2.05
CA VAL A 14 15.39 6.69 2.00
C VAL A 14 15.38 6.17 0.56
N SER A 15 15.41 4.86 0.41
CA SER A 15 15.18 4.18 -0.86
C SER A 15 14.06 3.17 -0.69
N ALA A 16 13.15 3.13 -1.66
CA ALA A 16 12.03 2.21 -1.65
C ALA A 16 11.73 1.62 -3.01
N VAL A 17 11.13 0.44 -2.98
CA VAL A 17 10.64 -0.25 -4.17
C VAL A 17 9.15 -0.52 -3.98
N ILE A 18 8.37 -0.02 -4.93
CA ILE A 18 6.91 -0.22 -5.01
C ILE A 18 6.63 -1.26 -6.11
N SER A 19 5.81 -2.27 -5.84
CA SER A 19 5.38 -3.26 -6.84
C SER A 19 4.45 -2.63 -7.88
N SER A 20 4.19 -3.33 -8.98
CA SER A 20 3.18 -2.93 -9.98
C SER A 20 1.75 -2.83 -9.44
N SER A 21 1.50 -3.44 -8.28
CA SER A 21 0.24 -3.45 -7.53
C SER A 21 0.22 -2.45 -6.36
N GLY A 22 1.22 -1.59 -6.23
CA GLY A 22 1.28 -0.54 -5.21
C GLY A 22 1.80 -0.99 -3.83
N GLN A 23 2.25 -2.23 -3.67
CA GLN A 23 2.81 -2.72 -2.41
C GLN A 23 4.23 -2.20 -2.21
N LEU A 24 4.59 -1.84 -0.97
CA LEU A 24 5.94 -1.46 -0.60
C LEU A 24 6.75 -2.72 -0.31
N VAL A 25 7.60 -3.14 -1.25
CA VAL A 25 8.35 -4.40 -1.15
C VAL A 25 9.78 -4.22 -0.65
N SER A 26 10.28 -3.00 -0.58
CA SER A 26 11.61 -2.71 -0.02
C SER A 26 11.61 -1.31 0.55
N LEU A 27 12.22 -1.14 1.72
CA LEU A 27 12.47 0.16 2.32
C LEU A 27 13.80 0.13 3.08
N THR A 28 14.70 1.04 2.72
CA THR A 28 16.00 1.23 3.39
C THR A 28 16.20 2.69 3.77
N SER A 29 16.87 2.94 4.90
CA SER A 29 17.20 4.29 5.39
C SER A 29 18.67 4.64 5.12
N GLY A 30 18.92 5.70 4.35
CA GLY A 30 20.24 6.21 4.01
C GLY A 30 20.92 5.40 2.89
N ALA A 31 21.89 6.03 2.22
CA ALA A 31 22.62 5.41 1.10
C ALA A 31 23.44 4.17 1.51
N ASP A 32 23.89 4.11 2.76
CA ASP A 32 24.86 3.10 3.22
C ASP A 32 24.22 1.93 4.01
N THR A 33 22.94 2.02 4.36
CA THR A 33 22.27 0.95 5.10
C THR A 33 21.81 -0.15 4.16
N LYS A 34 22.29 -1.37 4.40
CA LYS A 34 21.87 -2.59 3.66
C LYS A 34 20.67 -3.31 4.30
N ARG A 35 20.16 -2.80 5.42
CA ARG A 35 19.00 -3.40 6.09
C ARG A 35 17.72 -2.94 5.39
N ASP A 36 17.06 -3.89 4.74
CA ASP A 36 15.70 -3.74 4.25
C ASP A 36 14.71 -4.07 5.39
N VAL A 37 13.72 -3.19 5.59
CA VAL A 37 12.69 -3.38 6.62
C VAL A 37 11.77 -4.55 6.28
N PHE A 38 11.58 -4.86 4.99
CA PHE A 38 10.67 -5.93 4.54
C PHE A 38 11.36 -7.26 4.26
N VAL A 39 12.63 -7.41 4.63
CA VAL A 39 13.34 -8.70 4.54
C VAL A 39 13.62 -9.23 5.93
N THR A 40 13.03 -10.39 6.25
CA THR A 40 13.25 -11.05 7.54
C THR A 40 14.68 -11.61 7.66
N ALA A 41 15.11 -11.93 8.90
CA ALA A 41 16.41 -12.58 9.14
C ALA A 41 16.58 -13.92 8.38
N GLY A 42 15.48 -14.61 8.06
CA GLY A 42 15.47 -15.83 7.26
C GLY A 42 15.44 -15.60 5.74
N GLY A 43 15.54 -14.36 5.28
CA GLY A 43 15.49 -14.01 3.85
C GLY A 43 14.10 -14.04 3.23
N LYS A 44 13.04 -14.28 4.01
CA LYS A 44 11.65 -14.17 3.52
C LYS A 44 11.34 -12.70 3.22
N GLN A 45 10.87 -12.45 2.01
CA GLN A 45 10.37 -11.16 1.55
C GLN A 45 8.94 -10.93 2.08
N LEU A 46 8.75 -9.79 2.73
CA LEU A 46 7.47 -9.25 3.18
C LEU A 46 7.11 -8.04 2.31
N ALA A 47 5.96 -7.44 2.59
CA ALA A 47 5.54 -6.20 1.94
C ALA A 47 4.66 -5.37 2.86
N GLY A 48 4.74 -4.06 2.70
CA GLY A 48 3.83 -3.09 3.30
C GLY A 48 2.86 -2.50 2.31
N ASN A 49 2.04 -1.57 2.80
CA ASN A 49 0.95 -0.96 2.05
C ASN A 49 0.03 -2.01 1.39
N LYS A 50 -0.27 -3.08 2.14
CA LYS A 50 -1.25 -4.10 1.75
C LYS A 50 -2.63 -3.55 2.06
N LEU A 51 -3.44 -3.29 1.04
CA LEU A 51 -4.84 -2.90 1.21
C LEU A 51 -5.68 -4.17 1.41
N LEU A 52 -6.18 -4.33 2.62
CA LEU A 52 -6.87 -5.52 3.10
C LEU A 52 -8.35 -5.20 3.31
N LEU A 53 -9.22 -5.95 2.66
CA LEU A 53 -10.67 -5.86 2.83
C LEU A 53 -11.16 -7.05 3.67
N PHE A 54 -11.99 -6.76 4.67
CA PHE A 54 -12.59 -7.74 5.56
C PHE A 54 -14.12 -7.56 5.55
N ASP A 55 -14.83 -8.62 5.86
CA ASP A 55 -16.25 -8.56 6.22
C ASP A 55 -16.39 -8.04 7.65
N ASP A 56 -17.28 -7.06 7.85
CA ASP A 56 -17.52 -6.43 9.15
C ASP A 56 -19.00 -6.53 9.51
N GLN A 57 -19.38 -7.70 9.97
CA GLN A 57 -20.74 -8.00 10.40
C GLN A 57 -20.71 -8.42 11.86
N PRO A 58 -20.95 -7.50 12.82
CA PRO A 58 -20.91 -7.83 14.24
C PRO A 58 -22.18 -8.55 14.73
N LEU A 59 -22.10 -9.10 15.93
CA LEU A 59 -23.20 -9.88 16.54
C LEU A 59 -24.35 -9.00 17.06
N TYR A 60 -24.03 -7.82 17.61
CA TYR A 60 -25.00 -7.00 18.36
C TYR A 60 -25.05 -5.54 17.92
N TRP A 61 -23.91 -4.83 17.90
CA TRP A 61 -23.89 -3.38 17.67
C TRP A 61 -23.02 -2.98 16.48
N ASP A 62 -23.69 -2.77 15.33
CA ASP A 62 -23.07 -2.50 14.02
C ASP A 62 -22.05 -1.35 13.99
N ALA A 63 -22.30 -0.27 14.74
CA ALA A 63 -21.43 0.91 14.75
C ALA A 63 -20.41 0.95 15.91
N TRP A 64 -20.37 -0.08 16.76
CA TRP A 64 -19.54 -0.10 17.98
C TRP A 64 -18.59 -1.30 18.02
N ASP A 65 -19.03 -2.44 17.51
CA ASP A 65 -18.28 -3.69 17.59
C ASP A 65 -17.63 -4.04 16.25
N ILE A 66 -16.40 -4.55 16.33
CA ILE A 66 -15.77 -5.32 15.25
C ILE A 66 -15.36 -6.64 15.87
N MET A 67 -15.92 -7.74 15.37
CA MET A 67 -15.70 -9.07 15.94
C MET A 67 -14.39 -9.68 15.45
N ASP A 68 -13.68 -10.42 16.31
CA ASP A 68 -12.39 -11.05 16.00
C ASP A 68 -12.39 -11.92 14.73
N TYR A 69 -13.47 -12.66 14.47
CA TYR A 69 -13.63 -13.48 13.26
C TYR A 69 -13.56 -12.69 11.94
N HIS A 70 -13.67 -11.36 11.94
CA HIS A 70 -13.44 -10.57 10.72
C HIS A 70 -12.07 -10.89 10.11
N LEU A 71 -11.05 -11.19 10.94
CA LEU A 71 -9.70 -11.53 10.50
C LEU A 71 -9.64 -12.77 9.61
N GLU A 72 -10.64 -13.65 9.66
CA GLU A 72 -10.73 -14.85 8.82
C GLU A 72 -11.21 -14.56 7.38
N THR A 73 -11.69 -13.33 7.13
CA THR A 73 -12.28 -12.91 5.84
C THR A 73 -11.35 -12.00 5.02
N GLU A 74 -10.06 -11.97 5.37
CA GLU A 74 -9.05 -11.13 4.72
C GLU A 74 -8.97 -11.36 3.21
N THR A 75 -9.10 -10.29 2.44
CA THR A 75 -8.81 -10.26 1.00
C THR A 75 -7.80 -9.15 0.69
N CYS A 76 -6.68 -9.49 0.05
CA CYS A 76 -5.65 -8.52 -0.33
C CYS A 76 -5.95 -7.90 -1.71
N LEU A 77 -6.40 -6.65 -1.72
CA LEU A 77 -6.84 -5.95 -2.94
C LEU A 77 -5.69 -5.70 -3.93
N ASN A 78 -4.45 -5.62 -3.45
CA ASN A 78 -3.28 -5.48 -4.33
C ASN A 78 -3.10 -6.70 -5.25
N ASN A 79 -3.57 -7.89 -4.86
CA ASN A 79 -3.39 -9.11 -5.66
C ASN A 79 -4.50 -9.27 -6.69
N ASP A 80 -5.75 -8.98 -6.29
CA ASP A 80 -6.92 -9.48 -7.00
C ASP A 80 -7.78 -8.38 -7.62
N ALA A 81 -7.58 -7.11 -7.24
CA ALA A 81 -8.54 -6.03 -7.54
C ALA A 81 -7.92 -4.79 -8.21
N VAL A 82 -6.65 -4.85 -8.65
CA VAL A 82 -5.99 -3.73 -9.34
C VAL A 82 -6.74 -3.38 -10.62
N SER A 83 -7.30 -2.17 -10.68
CA SER A 83 -8.05 -1.66 -11.83
C SER A 83 -7.23 -0.67 -12.66
N THR A 84 -6.26 -0.02 -12.05
CA THR A 84 -5.32 0.88 -12.71
C THR A 84 -3.92 0.56 -12.21
N PRO A 85 -3.03 0.07 -13.09
CA PRO A 85 -1.67 -0.27 -12.69
C PRO A 85 -0.91 0.98 -12.24
N VAL A 86 0.14 0.78 -11.46
CA VAL A 86 1.01 1.87 -11.00
C VAL A 86 1.60 2.64 -12.18
N LYS A 87 1.51 3.97 -12.12
CA LYS A 87 2.06 4.90 -13.09
C LYS A 87 2.79 6.03 -12.38
N ILE A 88 3.85 6.54 -13.01
CA ILE A 88 4.52 7.76 -12.54
C ILE A 88 3.64 8.96 -12.92
N VAL A 89 3.21 9.75 -11.92
CA VAL A 89 2.42 10.97 -12.14
C VAL A 89 3.23 12.24 -11.93
N GLU A 90 4.32 12.16 -11.18
CA GLU A 90 5.27 13.25 -10.97
C GLU A 90 6.69 12.69 -10.88
N ASN A 91 7.65 13.32 -11.55
CA ASN A 91 9.07 12.97 -11.44
C ASN A 91 9.92 14.21 -11.74
N ASN A 92 10.25 14.96 -10.71
CA ASN A 92 11.13 16.12 -10.77
C ASN A 92 12.15 16.08 -9.62
N SER A 93 13.03 17.08 -9.55
CA SER A 93 14.09 17.14 -8.54
C SER A 93 13.60 17.31 -7.10
N LEU A 94 12.35 17.75 -6.90
CA LEU A 94 11.77 18.00 -5.58
C LEU A 94 10.90 16.84 -5.11
N ARG A 95 10.21 16.15 -6.02
CA ARG A 95 9.25 15.11 -5.69
C ARG A 95 9.11 14.09 -6.82
N CYS A 96 8.94 12.83 -6.40
CA CYS A 96 8.49 11.74 -7.25
C CYS A 96 7.20 11.16 -6.67
N SER A 97 6.19 10.96 -7.52
CA SER A 97 4.89 10.45 -7.14
C SER A 97 4.41 9.38 -8.13
N LEU A 98 3.90 8.30 -7.57
CA LEU A 98 3.24 7.20 -8.28
C LEU A 98 1.74 7.25 -8.00
N SER A 99 0.91 6.90 -8.97
CA SER A 99 -0.53 6.72 -8.78
C SER A 99 -0.97 5.35 -9.25
N TRP A 100 -1.88 4.74 -8.51
CA TRP A 100 -2.52 3.49 -8.87
C TRP A 100 -3.93 3.43 -8.30
N GLY A 101 -4.72 2.45 -8.74
CA GLY A 101 -6.06 2.27 -8.22
C GLY A 101 -6.58 0.84 -8.29
N CYS A 102 -7.52 0.53 -7.42
CA CYS A 102 -8.18 -0.76 -7.34
C CYS A 102 -9.68 -0.61 -7.11
N LYS A 103 -10.41 -1.69 -7.40
CA LYS A 103 -11.77 -1.87 -6.92
C LYS A 103 -11.75 -2.26 -5.44
N VAL A 104 -12.77 -1.81 -4.73
CA VAL A 104 -13.01 -2.18 -3.33
C VAL A 104 -14.40 -2.80 -3.28
N GLY A 105 -14.48 -4.11 -3.08
CA GLY A 105 -15.75 -4.83 -3.17
C GLY A 105 -16.44 -4.65 -4.53
N ARG A 106 -17.76 -4.42 -4.53
CA ARG A 106 -18.58 -4.42 -5.76
C ARG A 106 -18.81 -3.03 -6.33
N THR A 107 -18.99 -2.03 -5.48
CA THR A 107 -19.46 -0.70 -5.86
C THR A 107 -18.43 0.39 -5.59
N SER A 108 -17.42 0.10 -4.77
CA SER A 108 -16.45 1.08 -4.31
C SER A 108 -15.15 1.02 -5.12
N SER A 109 -14.38 2.10 -5.05
CA SER A 109 -13.05 2.17 -5.67
C SER A 109 -12.10 3.02 -4.88
N LEU A 110 -10.81 2.76 -5.08
CA LEU A 110 -9.73 3.43 -4.39
C LEU A 110 -8.69 3.88 -5.39
N GLN A 111 -8.21 5.11 -5.20
CA GLN A 111 -6.99 5.62 -5.84
C GLN A 111 -6.00 5.99 -4.75
N GLN A 112 -4.73 5.67 -4.97
CA GLN A 112 -3.67 6.01 -4.04
C GLN A 112 -2.50 6.64 -4.79
N GLU A 113 -2.03 7.75 -4.23
CA GLU A 113 -0.79 8.41 -4.63
C GLU A 113 0.31 8.09 -3.60
N ILE A 114 1.45 7.58 -4.09
CA ILE A 114 2.61 7.21 -3.28
C ILE A 114 3.74 8.16 -3.65
N SER A 115 4.23 8.93 -2.70
CA SER A 115 5.19 10.01 -2.97
C SER A 115 6.42 9.97 -2.08
N LEU A 116 7.54 10.39 -2.67
CA LEU A 116 8.79 10.68 -1.98
C LEU A 116 9.27 12.08 -2.35
N THR A 117 9.37 12.96 -1.35
CA THR A 117 9.89 14.32 -1.49
C THR A 117 11.39 14.35 -1.17
N ALA A 118 12.15 15.22 -1.82
CA ALA A 118 13.61 15.27 -1.73
C ALA A 118 14.18 15.42 -0.31
N ASP A 119 13.48 16.14 0.57
CA ASP A 119 13.92 16.48 1.94
C ASP A 119 13.26 15.63 3.04
N CYS A 120 12.39 14.69 2.67
CA CYS A 120 11.59 13.92 3.62
C CYS A 120 12.19 12.51 3.88
N PRO A 121 12.44 12.10 5.13
CA PRO A 121 12.95 10.77 5.46
C PRO A 121 11.84 9.70 5.52
N TYR A 122 10.73 9.91 4.82
CA TYR A 122 9.57 9.02 4.83
C TYR A 122 8.82 9.05 3.49
N ILE A 123 8.04 8.01 3.25
CA ILE A 123 7.15 7.88 2.09
C ILE A 123 5.76 8.28 2.51
N THR A 124 5.07 9.03 1.66
CA THR A 124 3.68 9.43 1.90
C THR A 124 2.75 8.61 1.05
N PHE A 125 1.67 8.11 1.65
CA PHE A 125 0.57 7.45 0.97
C PHE A 125 -0.67 8.32 1.13
N HIS A 126 -1.17 8.86 0.02
CA HIS A 126 -2.43 9.59 -0.02
C HIS A 126 -3.49 8.71 -0.66
N THR A 127 -4.49 8.30 0.11
CA THR A 127 -5.52 7.37 -0.33
C THR A 127 -6.87 8.07 -0.42
N THR A 128 -7.44 8.08 -1.61
CA THR A 128 -8.79 8.57 -1.88
C THR A 128 -9.70 7.38 -2.14
N VAL A 129 -10.79 7.28 -1.38
CA VAL A 129 -11.73 6.18 -1.48
C VAL A 129 -13.11 6.72 -1.79
N ASP A 130 -13.70 6.24 -2.87
CA ASP A 130 -15.13 6.36 -3.13
C ASP A 130 -15.81 5.14 -2.52
N TRP A 131 -16.43 5.34 -1.36
CA TRP A 131 -16.93 4.26 -0.51
C TRP A 131 -18.45 4.16 -0.52
N SER A 132 -18.93 3.01 -0.98
CA SER A 132 -20.34 2.63 -1.02
C SER A 132 -20.54 1.14 -0.64
N GLU A 133 -19.56 0.50 0.03
CA GLU A 133 -19.74 -0.85 0.55
C GLU A 133 -20.49 -0.86 1.89
N ASN A 134 -21.17 -1.97 2.19
CA ASN A 134 -21.82 -2.23 3.46
C ASN A 134 -21.20 -3.45 4.16
N HIS A 135 -21.07 -3.41 5.48
CA HIS A 135 -20.46 -4.45 6.32
C HIS A 135 -19.10 -4.89 5.77
N LYS A 136 -18.24 -3.89 5.52
CA LYS A 136 -16.87 -4.07 5.04
C LYS A 136 -15.94 -3.18 5.82
N LEU A 137 -14.74 -3.67 6.07
CA LEU A 137 -13.67 -2.97 6.75
C LEU A 137 -12.42 -2.97 5.87
N LEU A 138 -11.96 -1.79 5.48
CA LEU A 138 -10.72 -1.61 4.72
C LEU A 138 -9.60 -1.21 5.68
N LYS A 139 -8.53 -1.99 5.71
CA LYS A 139 -7.30 -1.70 6.47
C LYS A 139 -6.10 -1.62 5.55
N VAL A 140 -5.04 -0.99 6.04
CA VAL A 140 -3.71 -1.05 5.44
C VAL A 140 -2.76 -1.81 6.37
N GLY A 141 -2.10 -2.84 5.84
CA GLY A 141 -1.14 -3.68 6.54
C GLY A 141 0.31 -3.36 6.16
N PHE A 142 1.18 -3.43 7.17
CA PHE A 142 2.64 -3.41 7.02
C PHE A 142 3.20 -4.63 7.77
N ASP A 143 3.60 -5.65 7.00
CA ASP A 143 4.08 -6.95 7.52
C ASP A 143 5.51 -6.87 8.09
#